data_AF-A0A2E9LLV9-F1
#
_entry.id   AF-A0A2E9LLV9-F1
#
_cell.length_a   1.000
_cell.length_b   1.000
_cell.length_c   1.000
_cell.angle_alpha   90.00
_cell.angle_beta   90.00
_cell.angle_gamma   90.00
#
_symmetry.space_group_name_H-M   'P 1'
#
loop_
_entity.id
_entity.type
_entity.pdbx_description
1 polymer ?
#
loop_
_entity_poly.entity_id
_entity_poly.type
_entity_poly.pdbx_seq_one_letter_code
_entity_poly.pdbx_strand_id
1 'polypeptide(L)'
;MSPNPKTHKFTVRTSPRVKGRPRFARGRTYTPKSTTDAEQIIAEAYRGPKFEGPVSLSCVFQKDKILISLTPLEVERSPLRGDVSNYLKLVEDALNGLAYDDDRQVHRLVGRKQ
;
A
#
# COMPACT_ATOMS: atom_id res chain seq x y z
N MET A 1 21.37 -18.58 1.64
CA MET A 1 20.37 -17.49 1.57
C MET A 1 21.04 -16.30 0.93
N SER A 2 20.57 -15.87 -0.25
CA SER A 2 21.07 -14.64 -0.86
C SER A 2 20.80 -13.47 0.09
N PRO A 3 21.73 -12.52 0.25
CA PRO A 3 21.47 -11.35 1.08
C PRO A 3 20.24 -10.62 0.53
N ASN A 4 19.28 -10.34 1.41
CA ASN A 4 18.10 -9.57 1.04
C ASN A 4 18.58 -8.24 0.44
N PRO A 5 18.08 -7.81 -0.73
CA PRO A 5 18.59 -6.61 -1.39
C PRO A 5 18.44 -5.38 -0.47
N LYS A 6 19.41 -4.46 -0.55
CA LYS A 6 19.36 -3.17 0.17
C LYS A 6 18.07 -2.42 -0.15
N THR A 7 17.71 -1.44 0.70
CA THR A 7 16.55 -0.56 0.50
C THR A 7 16.46 -0.07 -0.95
N HIS A 8 15.32 -0.32 -1.59
CA HIS A 8 15.03 0.12 -2.96
C HIS A 8 14.06 1.30 -2.93
N LYS A 9 14.48 2.43 -3.50
CA LYS A 9 13.69 3.66 -3.59
C LYS A 9 13.46 4.01 -5.05
N PHE A 10 12.23 4.35 -5.39
CA PHE A 10 11.88 4.80 -6.74
C PHE A 10 10.74 5.81 -6.69
N THR A 11 10.59 6.56 -7.78
CA THR A 11 9.54 7.58 -7.93
C THR A 11 8.66 7.24 -9.11
N VAL A 12 7.35 7.27 -8.89
CA VAL A 12 6.33 7.12 -9.95
C VAL A 12 5.81 8.51 -10.29
N ARG A 13 6.04 8.99 -11.52
CA ARG A 13 5.58 10.30 -12.01
C ARG A 13 4.12 10.24 -12.46
N THR A 14 3.22 10.14 -11.51
CA THR A 14 1.76 10.14 -11.74
C THR A 14 1.04 10.81 -10.58
N SER A 15 -0.10 11.44 -10.85
CA SER A 15 -0.98 11.91 -9.78
C SER A 15 -1.53 10.70 -9.01
N PRO A 16 -1.43 10.67 -7.68
CA PRO A 16 -1.99 9.60 -6.87
C PRO A 16 -3.46 9.38 -7.17
N ARG A 17 -3.85 8.10 -7.28
CA ARG A 17 -5.23 7.67 -7.47
C ARG A 17 -5.60 6.75 -6.33
N VAL A 18 -6.77 7.02 -5.71
CA VAL A 18 -7.35 6.13 -4.72
C VAL A 18 -7.85 4.87 -5.43
N LYS A 19 -7.51 3.70 -4.88
CA LYS A 19 -8.01 2.42 -5.39
C LYS A 19 -9.53 2.36 -5.21
N GLY A 20 -10.26 2.17 -6.31
CA GLY A 20 -11.70 1.97 -6.25
C GLY A 20 -12.04 0.60 -5.67
N ARG A 21 -13.10 0.52 -4.85
CA ARG A 21 -13.63 -0.78 -4.42
C ARG A 21 -14.17 -1.54 -5.66
N PRO A 22 -13.98 -2.86 -5.74
CA PRO A 22 -14.55 -3.65 -6.82
C PRO A 22 -16.07 -3.47 -6.88
N ARG A 23 -16.61 -3.31 -8.09
CA ARG A 23 -18.05 -3.14 -8.31
C ARG A 23 -18.65 -4.44 -8.80
N PHE A 24 -19.85 -4.76 -8.33
CA PHE A 24 -20.59 -5.93 -8.79
C PHE A 24 -21.59 -5.52 -9.87
N ALA A 25 -21.49 -6.13 -11.05
CA ALA A 25 -22.44 -5.92 -12.14
C ALA A 25 -22.57 -7.19 -12.98
N ARG A 26 -23.80 -7.55 -13.36
CA ARG A 26 -24.08 -8.69 -14.27
C ARG A 26 -23.41 -10.01 -13.82
N GLY A 27 -23.40 -10.29 -12.52
CA GLY A 27 -22.81 -11.52 -11.96
C GLY A 27 -21.27 -11.55 -11.96
N ARG A 28 -20.60 -10.44 -12.29
CA ARG A 28 -19.13 -10.35 -12.30
C ARG A 28 -18.66 -9.16 -11.46
N THR A 29 -17.52 -9.34 -10.81
CA THR A 29 -16.82 -8.27 -10.11
C THR A 29 -15.86 -7.59 -11.08
N TYR A 30 -15.98 -6.28 -11.25
CA TYR A 30 -15.09 -5.49 -12.09
C TYR A 30 -14.34 -4.44 -11.27
N THR A 31 -13.03 -4.39 -11.46
CA THR A 31 -12.17 -3.32 -10.95
C THR A 31 -12.25 -2.12 -11.91
N PRO A 32 -12.55 -0.90 -11.43
CA PRO A 32 -12.61 0.27 -12.29
C PRO A 32 -11.33 0.46 -13.11
N LYS A 33 -11.46 0.82 -14.39
CA LYS A 33 -10.33 1.04 -15.30
C LYS A 33 -9.25 1.96 -14.71
N SER A 34 -9.66 3.03 -14.03
CA SER A 34 -8.74 3.97 -13.38
C SER A 34 -7.85 3.34 -12.31
N THR A 35 -8.32 2.29 -11.63
CA THR A 35 -7.52 1.51 -10.68
C THR A 35 -6.52 0.64 -11.41
N THR A 36 -6.97 -0.08 -12.44
CA THR A 36 -6.10 -0.94 -13.25
C THR A 36 -4.99 -0.14 -13.92
N ASP A 37 -5.31 1.02 -14.51
CA ASP A 37 -4.33 1.90 -15.16
C ASP A 37 -3.29 2.42 -14.15
N ALA A 38 -3.72 2.81 -12.94
CA ALA A 38 -2.80 3.26 -11.89
C ALA A 38 -1.88 2.14 -11.37
N GLU A 39 -2.43 0.93 -11.20
CA GLU A 39 -1.64 -0.26 -10.84
C GLU A 39 -0.59 -0.59 -11.90
N GLN A 40 -0.97 -0.51 -13.19
CA GLN A 40 -0.06 -0.73 -14.31
C GLN A 40 1.09 0.29 -14.33
N ILE A 41 0.80 1.59 -14.16
CA ILE A 41 1.85 2.64 -14.14
C ILE A 41 2.85 2.40 -12.99
N ILE A 42 2.37 2.01 -11.81
CA ILE A 42 3.25 1.72 -10.66
C ILE A 42 4.11 0.48 -10.94
N ALA A 43 3.52 -0.58 -11.51
CA ALA A 43 4.24 -1.80 -11.87
C ALA A 43 5.31 -1.53 -12.94
N GLU A 44 4.96 -0.77 -13.98
CA GLU A 44 5.87 -0.36 -15.04
C GLU A 44 7.00 0.55 -14.55
N ALA A 45 6.83 1.28 -13.44
CA ALA A 45 7.90 2.08 -12.84
C ALA A 45 8.89 1.23 -12.01
N TYR A 46 8.52 0.01 -11.63
CA TYR A 46 9.35 -0.84 -10.79
C TYR A 46 10.48 -1.51 -11.59
N ARG A 47 11.73 -1.26 -11.19
CA ARG A 47 12.94 -1.90 -11.75
C ARG A 47 13.82 -2.54 -10.67
N GLY A 48 13.26 -2.70 -9.47
CA GLY A 48 13.95 -3.27 -8.32
C GLY A 48 13.94 -4.80 -8.30
N PRO A 49 14.71 -5.41 -7.39
CA PRO A 49 14.72 -6.85 -7.19
C PRO A 49 13.43 -7.33 -6.53
N LYS A 50 13.13 -8.63 -6.60
CA LYS A 50 12.11 -9.23 -5.74
C LYS A 50 12.70 -9.39 -4.34
N PHE A 51 12.01 -8.87 -3.32
CA PHE A 51 12.41 -9.05 -1.92
C PHE A 51 11.89 -10.40 -1.40
N GLU A 52 12.70 -11.09 -0.61
CA GLU A 52 12.31 -12.33 0.07
C GLU A 52 12.14 -12.08 1.56
N GLY A 53 11.06 -12.58 2.15
CA GLY A 53 10.77 -12.38 3.57
C GLY A 53 10.09 -11.05 3.92
N PRO A 54 10.10 -10.63 5.19
CA PRO A 54 9.42 -9.42 5.65
C PRO A 54 9.99 -8.14 5.02
N VAL A 55 9.09 -7.26 4.57
CA VAL A 55 9.44 -5.98 3.92
C VAL A 55 8.63 -4.85 4.53
N SER A 56 9.28 -3.73 4.78
CA SER A 56 8.64 -2.45 5.04
C SER A 56 8.39 -1.73 3.72
N LEU A 57 7.13 -1.38 3.46
CA LEU A 57 6.72 -0.53 2.36
C LEU A 57 6.29 0.83 2.92
N SER A 58 6.88 1.91 2.41
CA SER A 58 6.50 3.28 2.74
C SER A 58 6.30 4.10 1.48
N CYS A 59 5.26 4.93 1.50
CA CYS A 59 4.88 5.77 0.38
C CYS A 59 4.69 7.22 0.84
N VAL A 60 5.18 8.17 0.05
CA VAL A 60 4.86 9.60 0.19
C VAL A 60 4.14 10.04 -1.08
N PHE A 61 2.93 10.54 -0.90
CA PHE A 61 2.06 10.98 -1.99
C PHE A 61 2.17 12.49 -2.15
N GLN A 62 2.40 12.95 -3.38
CA GLN A 62 2.42 14.37 -3.76
C GLN A 62 1.48 14.57 -4.95
N LYS A 63 1.21 15.83 -5.33
CA LYS A 63 0.22 16.17 -6.37
C LYS A 63 0.45 15.44 -7.71
N ASP A 64 1.70 15.22 -8.07
CA ASP A 64 2.14 14.73 -9.39
C ASP A 64 3.07 13.50 -9.32
N LYS A 65 3.36 12.99 -8.11
CA LYS A 65 4.25 11.84 -7.94
C LYS A 65 4.00 11.05 -6.66
N ILE A 66 4.49 9.81 -6.67
CA ILE A 66 4.53 8.90 -5.53
C ILE A 66 5.98 8.50 -5.31
N LEU A 67 6.50 8.72 -4.10
CA LEU A 67 7.81 8.23 -3.70
C LEU A 67 7.60 6.94 -2.92
N ILE A 68 8.22 5.84 -3.37
CA ILE A 68 8.06 4.51 -2.78
C ILE A 68 9.42 4.02 -2.29
N SER A 69 9.45 3.50 -1.06
CA SER A 69 10.63 2.86 -0.48
C SER A 69 10.27 1.48 0.06
N LEU A 70 11.02 0.47 -0.39
CA LEU A 70 10.97 -0.91 0.07
C LEU A 70 12.24 -1.22 0.85
N THR A 71 12.11 -1.64 2.10
CA THR A 71 13.24 -1.95 2.98
C THR A 71 13.07 -3.36 3.53
N PRO A 72 14.06 -4.26 3.40
CA PRO A 72 13.99 -5.58 4.04
C PRO A 72 13.98 -5.41 5.56
N LEU A 73 13.25 -6.27 6.26
CA LEU A 73 13.18 -6.26 7.71
C LEU A 73 13.74 -7.56 8.28
N GLU A 74 14.61 -7.44 9.28
CA GLU A 74 15.06 -8.54 10.11
C GLU A 74 14.13 -8.65 11.33
N VAL A 75 13.00 -9.32 11.14
CA VAL A 75 12.02 -9.57 12.19
C VAL A 75 11.60 -11.03 12.17
N GLU A 76 11.27 -11.58 13.34
CA GLU A 76 10.60 -12.86 13.41
C GLU A 76 9.24 -12.82 12.70
N ARG A 77 8.81 -13.97 12.18
CA ARG A 77 7.50 -14.04 11.53
C ARG A 77 6.41 -13.87 12.60
N SER A 78 5.69 -12.77 12.51
CA SER A 78 4.50 -12.56 13.33
C SER A 78 3.50 -13.71 13.13
N PRO A 79 2.83 -14.19 14.21
CA PRO A 79 1.76 -15.20 14.10
C PRO A 79 0.49 -14.63 13.42
N LEU A 80 0.42 -13.31 13.22
CA LEU A 80 -0.72 -12.64 12.62
C LEU A 80 -0.80 -12.89 11.11
N ARG A 81 -1.92 -13.49 10.69
CA ARG A 81 -2.16 -13.91 9.30
C ARG A 81 -2.53 -12.78 8.34
N GLY A 82 -3.18 -11.72 8.83
CA GLY A 82 -3.67 -10.63 8.00
C GLY A 82 -2.58 -9.73 7.43
N ASP A 83 -2.91 -9.01 6.37
CA ASP A 83 -2.09 -7.93 5.83
C ASP A 83 -2.09 -6.73 6.78
N VAL A 84 -0.95 -6.05 6.91
CA VAL A 84 -0.85 -4.83 7.74
C VAL A 84 -1.90 -3.80 7.33
N SER A 85 -2.14 -3.63 6.02
CA SER A 85 -3.13 -2.70 5.50
C SER A 85 -4.56 -3.04 5.92
N ASN A 86 -4.90 -4.32 6.08
CA ASN A 86 -6.25 -4.72 6.48
C ASN A 86 -6.49 -4.45 7.97
N TYR A 87 -5.49 -4.69 8.82
CA TYR A 87 -5.56 -4.30 10.23
C TYR A 87 -5.68 -2.79 10.40
N LEU A 88 -4.86 -2.04 9.65
CA LEU A 88 -4.91 -0.59 9.65
C LEU A 88 -6.27 -0.06 9.18
N LYS A 89 -6.84 -0.64 8.12
CA LYS A 89 -8.15 -0.22 7.60
C LYS A 89 -9.28 -0.51 8.59
N LEU A 90 -9.22 -1.63 9.32
CA LEU A 90 -10.18 -1.92 10.39
C LEU A 90 -10.16 -0.84 11.48
N VAL A 91 -8.98 -0.42 11.92
CA VAL A 91 -8.84 0.63 12.94
C VAL A 91 -9.31 1.98 12.41
N GLU A 92 -8.94 2.34 11.17
CA GLU A 92 -9.37 3.58 10.52
C GLU A 92 -10.90 3.67 10.38
N ASP A 93 -11.54 2.59 9.93
CA ASP A 93 -12.99 2.52 9.75
C ASP A 93 -13.73 2.56 11.11
N ALA A 94 -13.18 1.92 12.15
CA ALA A 94 -13.78 1.91 13.50
C ALA A 94 -13.70 3.27 14.22
N LEU A 95 -12.70 4.09 13.90
CA LEU A 95 -12.51 5.41 14.50
C LEU A 95 -13.18 6.54 13.71
N ASN A 96 -13.62 6.27 12.48
CA ASN A 96 -14.26 7.27 11.62
C ASN A 96 -15.59 7.76 12.21
N GLY A 97 -15.75 9.08 12.33
CA GLY A 97 -16.89 9.72 13.00
C GLY A 97 -16.82 9.68 14.53
N LEU A 98 -15.82 9.02 15.13
CA LEU A 98 -15.61 8.98 16.58
C LEU A 98 -14.39 9.79 17.02
N ALA A 99 -13.23 9.56 16.39
CA ALA A 99 -11.97 10.24 16.71
C ALA A 99 -11.67 11.42 15.76
N TYR A 100 -12.31 11.44 14.59
CA TYR A 100 -12.24 12.46 13.55
C TYR A 100 -13.53 12.41 12.73
N ASP A 101 -13.89 13.50 12.07
CA ASP A 101 -15.13 13.62 11.30
C ASP A 101 -15.09 12.78 10.01
N ASP A 102 -13.91 12.67 9.39
CA ASP A 102 -13.70 11.96 8.13
C ASP A 102 -12.28 11.36 8.07
N ASP A 103 -12.15 10.12 7.58
CA ASP A 103 -10.88 9.40 7.44
C ASP A 103 -9.85 10.13 6.56
N ARG A 104 -10.32 11.05 5.70
CA ARG A 104 -9.46 11.98 4.94
C ARG A 104 -8.62 12.91 5.81
N GLN A 105 -8.97 13.09 7.08
CA GLN A 105 -8.15 13.85 8.05
C GLN A 105 -6.88 13.07 8.47
N VAL A 106 -6.81 11.76 8.22
CA VAL A 106 -5.65 10.93 8.55
C VAL A 106 -4.56 11.11 7.48
N HIS A 107 -3.63 12.03 7.73
CA HIS A 107 -2.51 12.30 6.81
C HIS A 107 -1.34 11.31 6.91
N ARG A 108 -1.25 10.55 8.02
CA ARG A 108 -0.17 9.59 8.25
C ARG A 108 -0.68 8.40 9.05
N LEU A 109 -0.47 7.21 8.51
CA LEU A 109 -0.83 5.95 9.15
C LEU A 109 0.38 5.03 9.17
N VAL A 110 0.69 4.48 10.35
CA VAL A 110 1.84 3.58 10.56
C VAL A 110 1.36 2.37 11.33
N GLY A 111 1.64 1.18 10.81
CA GLY A 111 1.34 -0.08 11.46
C GLY A 111 2.45 -1.09 11.20
N ARG A 112 2.67 -1.98 12.17
CA ARG A 112 3.59 -3.12 12.04
C ARG A 112 2.99 -4.35 12.70
N LYS A 113 3.34 -5.53 12.19
CA LYS A 113 3.09 -6.79 12.87
C LYS A 113 4.31 -7.12 13.74
N GLN A 114 4.06 -7.70 14.91
CA GLN A 114 5.07 -8.30 15.77
C GLN A 114 4.75 -9.78 15.95
#